data_AF-A0A078I1Y4-F1
#
_entry.id   AF-A0A078I1Y4-F1
#
_cell.length_a   1.000
_cell.length_b   1.000
_cell.length_c   1.000
_cell.angle_alpha   90.00
_cell.angle_beta   90.00
_cell.angle_gamma   90.00
#
_symmetry.space_group_name_H-M   'P 1'
#
loop_
_entity.id
_entity.type
_entity.pdbx_description
1 polymer ?
#
loop_
_entity_poly.entity_id
_entity_poly.type
_entity_poly.pdbx_seq_one_letter_code
_entity_poly.pdbx_strand_id
1 'polypeptide(L)'
;MDPQAHVGPGQLMDGTFALDTVTLKWERLDKFENQETPAIRGWADSTCATINGKKGLLMHGGKAQTNDRFDDLFYYDFNSA
;
A
#
# COMPACT_ATOMS: atom_id res chain seq x y z
N MET A 1 3.23 8.58 -27.41
CA MET A 1 3.31 7.74 -26.20
C MET A 1 4.53 6.86 -26.35
N ASP A 2 5.44 6.86 -25.37
CA ASP A 2 6.60 5.97 -25.39
C ASP A 2 6.10 4.52 -25.21
N PRO A 3 6.29 3.63 -26.20
CA PRO A 3 5.87 2.23 -26.09
C PRO A 3 6.59 1.47 -24.97
N GLN A 4 7.68 2.02 -24.42
CA GLN A 4 8.46 1.43 -23.33
C GLN A 4 8.14 1.98 -21.94
N ALA A 5 7.23 2.96 -21.82
CA ALA A 5 6.94 3.64 -20.54
C ALA A 5 6.50 2.69 -19.40
N HIS A 6 6.06 1.46 -19.72
CA HIS A 6 5.64 0.45 -18.74
C HIS A 6 6.51 -0.81 -18.74
N VAL A 7 7.62 -0.84 -19.47
CA VAL A 7 8.48 -2.04 -19.61
C VAL A 7 9.29 -2.29 -18.34
N GLY A 8 9.75 -1.22 -17.68
CA GLY A 8 10.53 -1.30 -16.44
C GLY A 8 9.69 -1.19 -15.15
N PRO A 9 10.30 -1.50 -13.99
CA PRO A 9 9.65 -1.30 -12.70
C PRO A 9 9.42 0.18 -12.39
N GLY A 10 10.31 1.05 -12.89
CA GLY A 10 10.39 2.45 -12.47
C GLY A 10 11.06 2.57 -11.10
N GLN A 11 10.81 3.67 -10.40
CA GLN A 11 11.11 3.78 -8.97
C GLN A 11 9.80 3.71 -8.20
N LEU A 12 9.70 2.72 -7.31
CA LEU A 12 8.57 2.54 -6.41
C LEU A 12 8.99 2.95 -4.98
N MET A 13 8.03 3.24 -4.11
CA MET A 13 8.29 3.52 -2.70
C MET A 13 7.31 2.75 -1.83
N ASP A 14 7.75 2.40 -0.63
CA ASP A 14 6.88 2.01 0.46
C ASP A 14 6.50 3.23 1.30
N GLY A 15 5.69 2.99 2.33
CA GLY A 15 5.24 3.99 3.27
C GLY A 15 3.72 4.04 3.35
N THR A 16 3.24 4.00 4.57
CA THR A 16 1.81 4.09 4.88
C THR A 16 1.52 5.50 5.39
N PHE A 17 0.57 6.19 4.76
CA PHE A 17 0.23 7.57 5.10
C PHE A 17 -1.28 7.73 5.23
N ALA A 18 -1.71 8.55 6.18
CA ALA A 18 -3.09 9.00 6.30
C ALA A 18 -3.16 10.52 6.30
N LEU A 19 -4.21 11.04 5.67
CA LEU A 19 -4.57 12.45 5.68
C LEU A 19 -5.81 12.61 6.56
N ASP A 20 -5.68 13.39 7.62
CA ASP A 20 -6.83 13.91 8.35
C ASP A 20 -7.44 15.06 7.55
N THR A 21 -8.64 14.86 6.99
CA THR A 21 -9.33 15.87 6.17
C THR A 21 -9.90 17.03 6.97
N VAL A 22 -9.93 16.96 8.31
CA VAL A 22 -10.36 18.05 9.20
C VAL A 22 -9.18 18.95 9.52
N THR A 23 -8.03 18.38 9.90
CA THR A 23 -6.84 19.17 10.29
C THR A 23 -5.87 19.45 9.13
N LEU A 24 -6.05 18.77 7.99
CA LEU A 24 -5.18 18.77 6.81
C LEU A 24 -3.75 18.32 7.09
N LYS A 25 -3.55 17.55 8.17
CA LYS A 25 -2.26 17.01 8.55
C LYS A 25 -2.09 15.61 7.98
N TRP A 26 -0.91 15.37 7.44
CA TRP A 26 -0.45 14.05 7.07
C TRP A 26 0.28 13.41 8.26
N GLU A 27 0.01 12.12 8.44
CA GLU A 27 0.75 11.27 9.36
C GLU A 27 1.33 10.06 8.61
N ARG A 28 2.54 9.66 9.02
CA ARG A 28 3.16 8.42 8.55
C ARG A 28 2.84 7.33 9.57
N LEU A 29 2.15 6.28 9.12
CA LEU A 29 1.57 5.22 9.93
C LEU A 29 2.47 3.98 10.07
N ASP A 30 3.64 3.99 9.44
CA ASP A 30 4.55 2.85 9.47
C ASP A 30 4.92 2.51 10.92
N LYS A 31 4.75 1.24 11.29
CA LYS A 31 5.03 0.76 12.64
C LYS A 31 6.44 0.26 12.74
N PHE A 32 7.13 0.68 13.80
CA PHE A 32 8.55 0.39 13.96
C PHE A 32 8.84 -1.04 14.42
N GLU A 33 7.88 -1.82 14.96
CA GLU A 33 8.17 -3.16 15.49
C GLU A 33 7.02 -4.18 15.33
N ASN A 34 7.38 -5.41 14.90
CA ASN A 34 6.61 -6.66 14.94
C ASN A 34 5.29 -6.76 14.15
N GLN A 35 5.03 -5.90 13.17
CA GLN A 35 3.92 -6.10 12.22
C GLN A 35 4.44 -6.39 10.82
N GLU A 36 3.80 -7.35 10.15
CA GLU A 36 4.07 -7.65 8.75
C GLU A 36 3.60 -6.46 7.90
N THR A 37 4.53 -5.82 7.21
CA THR A 37 4.27 -4.72 6.28
C THR A 37 4.50 -5.18 4.84
N PRO A 38 3.72 -4.65 3.87
CA PRO A 38 3.93 -4.99 2.47
C PRO A 38 5.31 -4.51 2.01
N ALA A 39 6.02 -5.36 1.27
CA ALA A 39 7.23 -4.95 0.56
C ALA A 39 6.94 -3.81 -0.44
N ILE A 40 7.96 -3.00 -0.76
CA ILE A 40 7.88 -1.89 -1.72
C ILE A 40 7.21 -2.34 -3.02
N ARG A 41 6.12 -1.66 -3.38
CA ARG A 41 5.31 -1.97 -4.57
C ARG A 41 4.58 -0.76 -5.10
N GLY A 42 4.11 -0.87 -6.34
CA GLY A 42 3.14 0.05 -6.93
C GLY A 42 2.25 -0.72 -7.89
N TRP A 43 1.31 -0.04 -8.56
CA TRP A 43 0.40 -0.69 -9.51
C TRP A 43 -0.43 -1.81 -8.86
N ALA A 44 -0.69 -1.71 -7.55
CA ALA A 44 -1.52 -2.65 -6.81
C ALA A 44 -3.00 -2.23 -6.90
N ASP A 45 -3.90 -3.20 -6.82
CA ASP A 45 -5.32 -2.94 -6.63
C ASP A 45 -5.57 -2.65 -5.15
N SER A 46 -6.42 -1.66 -4.86
CA SER A 46 -6.72 -1.26 -3.48
C SER A 46 -8.15 -0.77 -3.31
N THR A 47 -8.70 -0.99 -2.12
CA THR A 47 -10.04 -0.52 -1.75
C THR A 47 -10.21 -0.39 -0.23
N CYS A 48 -11.24 0.30 0.20
CA CYS A 48 -11.71 0.23 1.58
C CYS A 48 -12.53 -1.05 1.76
N ALA A 49 -12.26 -1.82 2.82
CA ALA A 49 -12.98 -3.06 3.12
C ALA A 49 -13.34 -3.16 4.60
N THR A 50 -14.30 -4.03 4.91
CA THR A 50 -14.58 -4.46 6.29
C THR A 50 -14.25 -5.95 6.42
N ILE A 51 -13.25 -6.29 7.23
CA ILE A 51 -12.85 -7.69 7.51
C ILE A 51 -12.99 -7.93 9.01
N ASN A 52 -13.70 -8.99 9.39
CA ASN A 52 -13.97 -9.34 10.80
C ASN A 52 -14.54 -8.17 11.61
N GLY A 53 -15.43 -7.37 11.02
CA GLY A 53 -16.08 -6.22 11.65
C GLY A 53 -15.21 -4.95 11.78
N LYS A 54 -13.96 -4.98 11.30
CA LYS A 54 -13.06 -3.84 11.33
C LYS A 54 -12.99 -3.20 9.96
N LYS A 55 -12.94 -1.86 9.87
CA LYS A 55 -12.74 -1.12 8.61
C LYS A 55 -11.24 -0.92 8.35
N GLY A 56 -10.84 -0.92 7.08
CA GLY A 56 -9.44 -0.83 6.73
C GLY A 56 -9.17 -0.67 5.24
N LEU A 57 -7.89 -0.57 4.90
CA LEU A 57 -7.37 -0.57 3.54
C LEU A 57 -6.98 -2.00 3.15
N LEU A 58 -7.57 -2.51 2.08
CA LEU A 58 -7.19 -3.77 1.45
C LEU A 58 -6.30 -3.47 0.23
N MET A 59 -5.19 -4.17 0.10
CA MET A 59 -4.26 -4.07 -1.03
C MET A 59 -3.96 -5.47 -1.56
N HIS A 60 -4.03 -5.66 -2.88
CA HIS A 60 -3.76 -6.95 -3.53
C HIS A 60 -2.75 -6.79 -4.66
N GLY A 61 -1.79 -7.71 -4.70
CA GLY A 61 -0.80 -7.83 -5.76
C GLY A 61 0.05 -6.58 -5.96
N GLY A 62 0.28 -6.23 -7.23
CA GLY A 62 1.12 -5.11 -7.65
C GLY A 62 2.45 -5.55 -8.26
N LYS A 63 3.26 -4.55 -8.62
CA LYS A 63 4.58 -4.71 -9.24
C LYS A 63 5.69 -4.45 -8.21
N ALA A 64 6.69 -5.32 -8.18
CA ALA A 64 7.88 -5.21 -7.35
C ALA A 64 8.97 -4.32 -8.00
N GLN A 65 9.95 -3.90 -7.20
CA GLN A 65 11.15 -3.20 -7.71
C GLN A 65 11.97 -4.06 -8.68
N THR A 66 11.88 -5.38 -8.57
CA THR A 66 12.52 -6.35 -9.49
C THR A 66 11.76 -6.51 -10.80
N ASN A 67 10.65 -5.78 -11.00
CA ASN A 67 9.69 -5.93 -12.09
C ASN A 67 8.82 -7.20 -12.00
N ASP A 68 8.94 -7.99 -10.95
CA ASP A 68 8.06 -9.13 -10.67
C ASP A 68 6.66 -8.68 -10.23
N ARG A 69 5.73 -9.64 -10.15
CA ARG A 69 4.35 -9.42 -9.70
C ARG A 69 4.14 -10.10 -8.36
N PHE A 70 3.37 -9.44 -7.50
CA PHE A 70 2.88 -10.01 -6.25
C PHE A 70 1.49 -10.63 -6.44
N ASP A 71 1.18 -11.63 -5.62
CA ASP A 71 -0.11 -12.33 -5.52
C ASP A 71 -0.69 -12.33 -4.08
N ASP A 72 -0.01 -11.64 -3.17
CA ASP A 72 -0.36 -11.51 -1.76
C ASP A 72 -1.53 -10.52 -1.54
N LEU A 73 -2.16 -10.65 -0.38
CA LEU A 73 -3.27 -9.82 0.08
C LEU A 73 -2.93 -9.20 1.44
N PHE A 74 -2.84 -7.87 1.49
CA PHE A 74 -2.58 -7.11 2.70
C PHE A 74 -3.81 -6.35 3.16
N TYR A 75 -3.99 -6.27 4.49
CA TYR A 75 -5.07 -5.52 5.10
C TYR A 75 -4.56 -4.67 6.27
N TYR A 76 -4.79 -3.36 6.19
CA TYR A 76 -4.49 -2.41 7.25
C TYR A 76 -5.79 -2.00 7.96
N ASP A 77 -5.97 -2.47 9.20
CA ASP A 77 -7.08 -2.07 10.08
C ASP A 77 -6.88 -0.63 10.58
N PHE A 78 -7.84 0.26 10.34
CA PHE A 78 -7.71 1.67 10.69
C PHE A 78 -7.56 1.94 12.20
N ASN A 79 -8.00 1.00 13.05
CA ASN A 79 -7.81 1.10 14.50
C ASN A 79 -6.47 0.51 14.97
N SER A 80 -5.61 0.11 14.05
CA SER A 80 -4.28 -0.39 14.37
C SER A 80 -3.27 0.72 14.64
N ALA A 81 -3.58 1.98 14.31
CA ALA A 81 -2.74 3.14 14.61
C ALA A 81 -2.78 3.50 16.10
#